data_AF-A0A101X9I7-F1
#
_entry.id   AF-A0A101X9I7-F1
#
_cell.length_a   1.000
_cell.length_b   1.000
_cell.length_c   1.000
_cell.angle_alpha   90.00
_cell.angle_beta   90.00
_cell.angle_gamma   90.00
#
_symmetry.space_group_name_H-M   'P 1'
#
loop_
_entity.id
_entity.type
_entity.pdbx_description
1 polymer ?
#
loop_
_entity_poly.entity_id
_entity_poly.type
_entity_poly.pdbx_seq_one_letter_code
_entity_poly.pdbx_strand_id
1 'polypeptide(L)'
;MRRVVFVDESGTKSFCNCVVVAGLAAEVTGSYMYWGLDIVDGIRRRLGIVGELKWRRVKRRGGRDLVEALLRDFEVRYFAAHYVSQRDFEGRLWRFLADVDADIFVLDAGLADASKFPRAVNKPSHKVPGLQLADLVVGYISEGRARKGCR
;
A
#
# COMPACT_ATOMS: atom_id res chain seq x y z
N MET A 1 15.01 7.70 -14.57
CA MET A 1 13.87 7.68 -13.64
C MET A 1 13.27 6.29 -13.72
N ARG A 2 12.78 5.73 -12.61
CA ARG A 2 12.10 4.43 -12.62
C ARG A 2 10.72 4.59 -12.03
N ARG A 3 9.73 3.97 -12.67
CA ARG A 3 8.37 3.89 -12.17
C ARG A 3 8.27 2.75 -11.17
N VAL A 4 8.14 3.09 -9.89
CA VAL A 4 8.07 2.15 -8.77
C VAL A 4 6.65 2.12 -8.24
N VAL A 5 6.12 0.94 -7.99
CA VAL A 5 4.81 0.78 -7.35
C VAL A 5 4.98 0.10 -6.00
N PHE A 6 4.63 0.81 -4.93
CA PHE A 6 4.63 0.30 -3.56
C PHE A 6 3.28 -0.32 -3.26
N VAL A 7 3.25 -1.61 -2.90
CA VAL A 7 2.02 -2.38 -2.75
C VAL A 7 1.90 -2.92 -1.33
N ASP A 8 0.76 -2.63 -0.71
CA ASP A 8 0.41 -3.09 0.62
C ASP A 8 -1.07 -3.50 0.68
N GLU A 9 -1.44 -4.21 1.74
CA GLU A 9 -2.80 -4.70 1.98
C GLU A 9 -3.42 -4.21 3.28
N SER A 10 -4.75 -4.21 3.31
CA SER A 10 -5.54 -4.05 4.53
C SER A 10 -6.67 -5.07 4.56
N GLY A 11 -6.76 -5.79 5.68
CA GLY A 11 -7.77 -6.84 5.91
C GLY A 11 -7.20 -7.97 6.78
N THR A 12 -8.07 -8.76 7.39
CA THR A 12 -7.65 -9.96 8.11
C THR A 12 -7.30 -11.06 7.11
N LYS A 13 -6.09 -11.64 7.22
CA LYS A 13 -5.58 -12.69 6.34
C LYS A 13 -6.21 -14.08 6.58
N SER A 14 -7.52 -14.15 6.82
CA SER A 14 -8.25 -15.42 6.88
C SER A 14 -9.16 -15.56 5.67
N PHE A 15 -9.36 -16.80 5.23
CA PHE A 15 -10.19 -17.11 4.06
C PHE A 15 -11.61 -16.56 4.23
N CYS A 16 -12.20 -16.17 3.10
CA CYS A 16 -13.51 -15.51 3.01
C CYS A 16 -13.59 -14.07 3.55
N ASN A 17 -12.48 -13.48 4.01
CA ASN A 17 -12.47 -12.05 4.35
C ASN A 17 -12.28 -11.17 3.12
N CYS A 18 -12.87 -9.98 3.18
CA CYS A 18 -12.54 -8.91 2.25
C CYS A 18 -11.12 -8.39 2.53
N VAL A 19 -10.22 -8.53 1.54
CA VAL A 19 -8.92 -7.86 1.53
C VAL A 19 -8.95 -6.72 0.52
N VAL A 20 -8.35 -5.60 0.90
CA VAL A 20 -8.04 -4.50 -0.01
C VAL A 20 -6.54 -4.50 -0.23
N VAL A 21 -6.13 -4.46 -1.49
CA VAL A 21 -4.73 -4.28 -1.88
C VAL A 21 -4.64 -2.97 -2.66
N ALA A 22 -3.68 -2.12 -2.32
CA ALA A 22 -3.43 -0.89 -3.05
C ALA A 22 -1.97 -0.78 -3.45
N GLY A 23 -1.75 -0.28 -4.66
CA GLY A 23 -0.46 0.12 -5.20
C GLY A 23 -0.41 1.64 -5.33
N LEU A 24 0.61 2.26 -4.74
CA LEU A 24 0.95 3.67 -4.91
C LEU A 24 2.10 3.77 -5.90
N ALA A 25 1.87 4.39 -7.05
CA ALA A 25 2.88 4.57 -8.10
C ALA A 25 3.65 5.87 -7.91
N ALA A 26 4.96 5.80 -8.12
CA ALA A 26 5.87 6.93 -8.00
C ALA A 26 6.97 6.88 -9.04
N GLU A 27 7.34 8.05 -9.55
CA GLU A 27 8.53 8.22 -10.35
C GLU A 27 9.73 8.47 -9.44
N VAL A 28 10.70 7.55 -9.45
CA VAL A 28 11.83 7.53 -8.53
C VAL A 28 13.13 7.83 -9.26
N THR A 29 13.85 8.84 -8.77
CA THR A 29 15.26 9.09 -9.09
C THR A 29 16.13 8.55 -7.95
N GLY A 30 17.03 7.62 -8.22
CA GLY A 30 17.87 6.99 -7.21
C GLY A 30 17.24 5.75 -6.59
N SER A 31 17.52 5.51 -5.30
CA SER A 31 17.07 4.30 -4.59
C SER A 31 15.64 4.45 -4.06
N TYR A 32 14.75 3.53 -4.45
CA TYR A 32 13.38 3.47 -3.94
C TYR A 32 13.29 3.21 -2.42
N MET A 33 14.37 2.71 -1.81
CA MET A 33 14.42 2.42 -0.37
C MET A 33 14.24 3.68 0.50
N TYR A 34 14.55 4.86 -0.04
CA TYR A 34 14.47 6.14 0.67
C TYR A 34 13.38 7.06 0.10
N TRP A 35 12.71 6.64 -0.97
CA TRP A 35 11.68 7.44 -1.60
C TRP A 35 10.49 7.65 -0.66
N GLY A 36 10.02 8.89 -0.56
CA GLY A 36 8.91 9.30 0.31
C GLY A 36 9.29 9.50 1.78
N LEU A 37 10.58 9.48 2.15
CA LEU A 37 11.03 9.71 3.53
C LEU A 37 10.58 11.07 4.06
N ASP A 38 10.76 12.11 3.25
CA ASP A 38 10.34 13.49 3.52
C ASP A 38 8.82 13.62 3.71
N ILE A 39 8.03 12.92 2.89
CA ILE A 39 6.58 12.86 3.00
C ILE A 39 6.17 12.19 4.33
N VAL A 40 6.73 11.00 4.60
CA VAL A 40 6.48 10.25 5.85
C VAL A 40 6.86 11.07 7.07
N ASP A 41 8.04 11.68 7.07
CA ASP A 41 8.50 12.51 8.19
C ASP A 41 7.68 13.80 8.32
N GLY A 42 7.23 14.38 7.22
CA GLY A 42 6.28 15.49 7.21
C GLY A 42 4.96 15.15 7.90
N ILE A 43 4.38 13.99 7.56
CA ILE A 43 3.16 13.48 8.20
C ILE A 43 3.40 13.22 9.69
N ARG A 44 4.52 12.56 10.05
CA ARG A 44 4.88 12.28 11.44
C ARG A 44 5.00 13.55 12.26
N ARG A 45 5.76 14.53 11.78
CA ARG A 45 5.95 15.82 12.46
C ARG A 45 4.61 16.55 12.63
N ARG A 46 3.82 16.63 11.55
CA ARG A 46 2.52 17.34 11.58
C ARG A 46 1.52 16.71 12.55
N LEU A 47 1.54 15.39 12.69
CA LEU A 47 0.57 14.66 13.53
C LEU A 47 1.12 14.26 14.90
N GLY A 48 2.37 14.59 15.22
CA GLY A 48 3.05 14.15 16.43
C GLY A 48 3.11 12.63 16.57
N ILE A 49 3.33 11.91 15.46
CA ILE A 49 3.40 10.44 15.44
C ILE A 49 4.86 9.98 15.53
N VAL A 50 5.14 9.12 16.50
CA VAL A 50 6.41 8.40 16.65
C VAL A 50 6.28 6.98 16.09
N GLY A 51 7.29 6.53 15.36
CA GLY A 51 7.35 5.20 14.75
C GLY A 51 6.60 5.11 13.42
N GLU A 52 6.21 3.89 13.05
CA GLU A 52 5.57 3.60 11.77
C GLU A 52 4.21 4.30 11.60
N LEU A 53 3.95 4.79 10.39
CA LEU A 53 2.66 5.37 10.03
C LEU A 53 1.65 4.28 9.73
N LYS A 54 0.61 4.17 10.57
CA LYS A 54 -0.55 3.30 10.35
C LYS A 54 -1.83 4.14 10.23
N TRP A 55 -2.73 3.79 9.29
CA TRP A 55 -3.95 4.57 9.01
C TRP A 55 -4.76 4.88 10.28
N ARG A 56 -5.00 3.87 11.13
CA ARG A 56 -5.76 4.05 12.39
C ARG A 56 -5.19 5.15 13.29
N ARG A 57 -3.87 5.30 13.33
CA ARG A 57 -3.19 6.32 14.14
C ARG A 57 -3.26 7.69 13.46
N VAL A 58 -3.00 7.75 12.16
CA VAL A 58 -3.11 8.97 11.34
C VAL A 58 -4.51 9.57 11.42
N LYS A 59 -5.54 8.74 11.20
CA LYS A 59 -6.94 9.11 11.34
C LYS A 59 -7.27 9.70 12.71
N ARG A 60 -6.84 9.04 13.79
CA ARG A 60 -7.11 9.49 15.17
C ARG A 60 -6.51 10.87 15.46
N ARG A 61 -5.42 11.22 14.78
CA ARG A 61 -4.75 12.52 14.87
C ARG A 61 -5.29 13.55 13.88
N GLY A 62 -6.38 13.26 13.17
CA GLY A 62 -7.01 14.18 12.22
C GLY A 62 -6.34 14.24 10.84
N GLY A 63 -5.37 13.38 10.54
CA GLY A 63 -4.60 13.42 9.28
C GLY A 63 -5.30 12.82 8.06
N ARG A 64 -6.62 12.93 7.97
CA ARG A 64 -7.38 12.39 6.82
C ARG A 64 -7.05 13.16 5.54
N ASP A 65 -6.98 14.49 5.63
CA ASP A 65 -6.63 15.40 4.55
C ASP A 65 -5.27 15.06 3.92
N LEU A 66 -4.33 14.58 4.73
CA LEU A 66 -3.01 14.16 4.28
C LEU A 66 -3.07 12.91 3.39
N VAL A 67 -3.90 11.92 3.74
CA VAL A 67 -4.06 10.72 2.90
C VAL A 67 -4.87 11.04 1.64
N GLU A 68 -5.86 11.93 1.75
CA GLU A 68 -6.58 12.43 0.59
C GLU A 68 -5.68 13.22 -0.36
N ALA A 69 -4.66 13.92 0.16
CA ALA A 69 -3.62 14.53 -0.67
C ALA A 69 -2.78 13.48 -1.40
N LEU A 70 -2.36 12.40 -0.73
CA LEU A 70 -1.66 11.28 -1.38
C LEU A 70 -2.49 10.69 -2.54
N LEU A 71 -3.80 10.52 -2.36
CA LEU A 71 -4.69 10.02 -3.41
C LEU A 71 -4.85 10.98 -4.61
N ARG A 72 -4.63 12.28 -4.41
CA ARG A 72 -4.67 13.28 -5.49
C ARG A 72 -3.33 13.42 -6.19
N ASP A 73 -2.24 13.37 -5.43
CA ASP A 73 -0.89 13.68 -5.91
C ASP A 73 -0.21 12.46 -6.55
N PHE A 74 -0.67 11.25 -6.23
CA PHE A 74 -0.12 10.00 -6.75
C PHE A 74 -1.16 9.17 -7.48
N GLU A 75 -0.71 8.44 -8.49
CA GLU A 75 -1.54 7.39 -9.07
C GLU A 75 -1.66 6.23 -8.10
N VAL A 76 -2.90 5.96 -7.69
CA VAL A 76 -3.24 4.85 -6.80
C VAL A 76 -4.17 3.90 -7.53
N ARG A 77 -3.74 2.64 -7.63
CA ARG A 77 -4.55 1.53 -8.13
C ARG A 77 -4.86 0.61 -6.98
N TYR A 78 -6.06 0.04 -6.95
CA TYR A 78 -6.43 -0.89 -5.89
C TYR A 78 -7.47 -1.89 -6.37
N PHE A 79 -7.54 -3.02 -5.69
CA PHE A 79 -8.68 -3.93 -5.77
C PHE A 79 -9.15 -4.31 -4.36
N ALA A 80 -10.42 -4.64 -4.26
CA ALA A 80 -11.02 -5.22 -3.05
C ALA A 80 -11.66 -6.54 -3.45
N ALA A 81 -11.33 -7.62 -2.76
CA ALA A 81 -11.84 -8.94 -3.08
C ALA A 81 -11.94 -9.81 -1.83
N HIS A 82 -12.96 -10.66 -1.81
CA HIS A 82 -12.91 -11.86 -0.98
C HIS A 82 -12.05 -12.89 -1.70
N TYR A 83 -11.23 -13.61 -0.95
CA TYR A 83 -10.44 -14.70 -1.49
C TYR A 83 -10.69 -15.99 -0.70
N VAL A 84 -10.71 -17.11 -1.42
CA VAL A 84 -11.05 -18.43 -0.85
C VAL A 84 -9.83 -19.31 -0.59
N SER A 85 -8.66 -18.91 -1.09
CA SER A 85 -7.39 -19.60 -0.87
C SER A 85 -6.22 -18.65 -1.13
N GLN A 86 -5.01 -19.01 -0.66
CA GLN A 86 -3.79 -18.27 -0.96
C GLN A 86 -3.54 -18.19 -2.48
N ARG A 87 -3.84 -19.27 -3.23
CA ARG A 87 -3.70 -19.30 -4.69
C ARG A 87 -4.66 -18.34 -5.40
N ASP A 88 -5.89 -18.22 -4.91
CA ASP A 88 -6.86 -17.25 -5.43
C ASP A 88 -6.39 -15.81 -5.16
N PHE A 89 -5.89 -15.52 -3.95
CA PHE A 89 -5.29 -14.23 -3.63
C PHE A 89 -4.09 -13.90 -4.53
N GLU A 90 -3.13 -14.82 -4.66
CA GLU A 90 -1.95 -14.65 -5.51
C GLU A 90 -2.34 -14.46 -6.98
N GLY A 91 -3.36 -15.17 -7.48
CA GLY A 91 -3.88 -14.99 -8.83
C GLY A 91 -4.50 -13.61 -9.06
N ARG A 92 -5.20 -13.06 -8.06
CA ARG A 92 -5.73 -11.69 -8.11
C ARG A 92 -4.63 -10.65 -8.05
N LEU A 93 -3.64 -10.85 -7.17
CA LEU A 93 -2.48 -9.98 -7.08
C LEU A 93 -1.70 -9.99 -8.41
N TRP A 94 -1.51 -11.15 -9.02
CA TRP A 94 -0.82 -11.25 -10.32
C TRP A 94 -1.50 -10.40 -11.40
N ARG A 95 -2.84 -10.51 -11.52
CA ARG A 95 -3.62 -9.69 -12.48
C ARG A 95 -3.45 -8.21 -12.20
N PHE A 96 -3.58 -7.82 -10.92
CA PHE A 96 -3.37 -6.44 -10.49
C PHE A 96 -1.98 -5.91 -10.88
N LEU A 97 -0.90 -6.67 -10.63
CA LEU A 97 0.45 -6.24 -10.98
C LEU A 97 0.70 -6.27 -12.50
N ALA A 98 0.07 -7.18 -13.24
CA ALA A 98 0.19 -7.24 -14.70
C ALA A 98 -0.50 -6.06 -15.41
N ASP A 99 -1.59 -5.55 -14.84
CA ASP A 99 -2.36 -4.43 -15.39
C ASP A 99 -1.75 -3.05 -15.07
N VAL A 100 -0.72 -2.99 -14.22
CA VAL A 100 -0.07 -1.75 -13.80
C VAL A 100 1.29 -1.61 -14.49
N ASP A 101 1.50 -0.49 -15.16
CA ASP A 101 2.80 -0.14 -15.71
C ASP A 101 3.78 0.23 -14.59
N ALA A 102 4.85 -0.56 -14.45
CA ALA A 102 5.89 -0.38 -13.45
C ALA A 102 7.21 -1.04 -13.88
N ASP A 103 8.33 -0.39 -13.57
CA ASP A 103 9.66 -0.98 -13.70
C ASP A 103 9.93 -1.99 -12.58
N ILE A 104 9.39 -1.72 -11.38
CA ILE A 104 9.53 -2.58 -10.20
C ILE A 104 8.35 -2.43 -9.25
N PHE A 105 7.90 -3.54 -8.71
CA PHE A 105 6.93 -3.62 -7.61
C PHE A 105 7.66 -3.85 -6.29
N VAL A 106 7.41 -3.00 -5.32
CA VAL A 106 7.89 -3.18 -3.95
C VAL A 106 6.71 -3.64 -3.13
N LEU A 107 6.70 -4.93 -2.79
CA LEU A 107 5.63 -5.56 -2.01
C LEU A 107 6.00 -5.55 -0.53
N ASP A 108 5.04 -5.27 0.35
CA ASP A 108 5.23 -5.53 1.77
C ASP A 108 5.59 -7.02 1.98
N ALA A 109 6.48 -7.31 2.93
CA ALA A 109 6.94 -8.66 3.20
C ALA A 109 5.81 -9.60 3.68
N GLY A 110 4.74 -9.05 4.25
CA GLY A 110 3.55 -9.78 4.63
C GLY A 110 2.59 -10.07 3.47
N LEU A 111 2.68 -9.36 2.35
CA LEU A 111 1.68 -9.40 1.28
C LEU A 111 1.66 -10.76 0.55
N ALA A 112 2.78 -11.09 -0.09
CA ALA A 112 2.99 -12.32 -0.85
C ALA A 112 4.48 -12.53 -1.13
N ASP A 113 4.88 -13.73 -1.50
CA ASP A 113 6.24 -14.03 -1.96
C ASP A 113 6.50 -13.39 -3.33
N ALA A 114 7.34 -12.34 -3.36
CA ALA A 114 7.65 -11.56 -4.55
C ALA A 114 8.33 -12.39 -5.65
N SER A 115 8.98 -13.52 -5.33
CA SER A 115 9.63 -14.37 -6.34
C SER A 115 8.63 -14.96 -7.35
N LYS A 116 7.34 -14.98 -7.01
CA LYS A 116 6.24 -15.45 -7.86
C LYS A 116 5.73 -14.40 -8.84
N PHE A 117 6.18 -13.15 -8.73
CA PHE A 117 5.64 -12.02 -9.49
C PHE A 117 6.72 -11.35 -10.34
N PRO A 118 6.40 -10.93 -11.57
CA PRO A 118 7.37 -10.30 -12.44
C PRO A 118 7.80 -8.96 -11.86
N ARG A 119 9.12 -8.69 -11.88
CA ARG A 119 9.69 -7.40 -11.45
C ARG A 119 9.32 -7.01 -10.01
N ALA A 120 9.09 -7.98 -9.13
CA ALA A 120 8.70 -7.73 -7.75
C ALA A 120 9.84 -8.00 -6.76
N VAL A 121 9.85 -7.26 -5.66
CA VAL A 121 10.73 -7.47 -4.50
C VAL A 121 9.94 -7.33 -3.21
N ASN A 122 10.23 -8.17 -2.21
CA ASN A 122 9.72 -7.94 -0.86
C ASN A 122 10.61 -6.97 -0.08
N LYS A 123 9.97 -6.08 0.66
CA LYS A 123 10.62 -5.24 1.68
C LYS A 123 9.68 -5.10 2.87
N PRO A 124 10.21 -5.00 4.09
CA PRO A 124 9.37 -4.69 5.24
C PRO A 124 9.00 -3.20 5.23
N SER A 125 7.70 -2.91 5.41
CA SER A 125 7.13 -1.55 5.48
C SER A 125 7.91 -0.57 6.36
N HIS A 126 8.35 -0.99 7.56
CA HIS A 126 9.11 -0.11 8.47
C HIS A 126 10.48 0.35 7.91
N LYS A 127 11.02 -0.28 6.86
CA LYS A 127 12.30 0.10 6.23
C LYS A 127 12.15 0.90 4.93
N VAL A 128 10.96 0.97 4.35
CA VAL A 128 10.72 1.63 3.06
C VAL A 128 9.59 2.65 3.23
N PRO A 129 9.86 3.96 3.18
CA PRO A 129 8.84 4.98 3.42
C PRO A 129 7.68 4.90 2.42
N GLY A 130 7.95 4.61 1.14
CA GLY A 130 6.91 4.39 0.14
C GLY A 130 5.90 3.28 0.49
N LEU A 131 6.34 2.20 1.15
CA LEU A 131 5.42 1.18 1.65
C LEU A 131 4.53 1.70 2.79
N GLN A 132 5.05 2.55 3.67
CA GLN A 132 4.22 3.17 4.71
C GLN A 132 3.17 4.11 4.11
N LEU A 133 3.48 4.80 3.00
CA LEU A 133 2.49 5.60 2.28
C LEU A 133 1.41 4.71 1.63
N ALA A 134 1.81 3.59 1.04
CA ALA A 134 0.88 2.59 0.51
C ALA A 134 -0.03 2.01 1.61
N ASP A 135 0.53 1.71 2.79
CA ASP A 135 -0.22 1.25 3.97
C ASP A 135 -1.29 2.28 4.43
N LEU A 136 -0.94 3.56 4.46
CA LEU A 136 -1.90 4.62 4.77
C LEU A 136 -3.05 4.67 3.77
N VAL A 137 -2.73 4.59 2.48
CA VAL A 137 -3.68 4.61 1.38
C VAL A 137 -4.60 3.39 1.43
N VAL A 138 -4.05 2.18 1.57
CA VAL A 138 -4.85 0.96 1.61
C VAL A 138 -5.75 0.91 2.85
N GLY A 139 -5.25 1.38 4.00
CA GLY A 139 -6.05 1.50 5.23
C GLY A 139 -7.22 2.48 5.08
N TYR A 140 -7.01 3.62 4.42
CA TYR A 140 -8.06 4.60 4.13
C TYR A 140 -9.13 4.03 3.19
N ILE A 141 -8.70 3.40 2.08
CA ILE A 141 -9.60 2.79 1.10
C ILE A 141 -10.41 1.65 1.73
N SER A 142 -9.76 0.80 2.52
CA SER A 142 -10.39 -0.31 3.25
C SER A 142 -11.48 0.18 4.19
N GLU A 143 -11.23 1.22 4.98
CA GLU A 143 -12.26 1.82 5.82
C GLU A 143 -13.46 2.32 5.02
N GLY A 144 -13.22 2.93 3.85
CA GLY A 144 -14.28 3.37 2.94
C GLY A 144 -15.10 2.21 2.36
N ARG A 145 -14.46 1.05 2.11
CA ARG A 145 -15.10 -0.17 1.59
C ARG A 145 -15.89 -0.94 2.64
N ALA A 146 -15.41 -0.98 3.89
CA ALA A 146 -16.14 -1.59 5.01
C ALA A 146 -17.53 -0.95 5.24
N ARG A 147 -17.66 0.35 4.92
CA ARG A 147 -18.95 1.07 4.95
C ARG A 147 -19.89 0.68 3.80
N LYS A 148 -19.36 0.09 2.73
CA LYS A 148 -20.08 -0.30 1.50
C LYS A 148 -20.36 -1.81 1.41
N GLY A 149 -20.19 -2.56 2.50
CA GLY A 149 -20.59 -3.97 2.58
C GLY A 149 -19.51 -5.02 2.25
N CYS A 150 -18.26 -4.61 2.01
CA CYS A 150 -17.13 -5.55 1.98
C CYS A 150 -16.63 -5.74 3.42
N ARG A 151 -17.12 -6.77 4.11
CA ARG A 151 -16.70 -7.17 5.45
C ARG A 151 -16.15 -8.59 5.40
#